data_AF-A0A920W598-F1
#
_entry.id   AF-A0A920W598-F1
#
_cell.length_a   1.000
_cell.length_b   1.000
_cell.length_c   1.000
_cell.angle_alpha   90.00
_cell.angle_beta   90.00
_cell.angle_gamma   90.00
#
_symmetry.space_group_name_H-M   'P 1'
#
loop_
_entity.id
_entity.type
_entity.pdbx_description
1 polymer ?
#
loop_
_entity_poly.entity_id
_entity_poly.type
_entity_poly.pdbx_seq_one_letter_code
_entity_poly.pdbx_strand_id
1 'polypeptide(L)'
;MLVYLDNGENVKGHPNENFGRELLELFTLGVGNYTEQDIREGSRAFTGWTNDVLEFKFDPALHDFDSKTFLGQTGSFDGGDIIEIILQQPAAAEFVVSKLYRFFVREEISAGVRRELAGTFRDADYELKPILKRIFMSRDFYSSKSYATQIKSPVHLVVSTYKKLGLVELPTIPDFNRLTANLGQTLFNPPNVAGWAGGRTWVTPATLLQRGNLFRRVLYPDNDGFWAPDRVVPGIYRQVEQRLDQGMNITAATQEGDAESSQLADRDEDYNTRYGGYMGYVMAFEKLHPIPGGCGTRYGHVVVRCGSTTVEAE
;
A
#
# COMPACT_ATOMS: atom_id res chain seq x y z
N MET A 1 -11.10 -3.70 -14.81
CA MET A 1 -10.33 -3.73 -16.09
C MET A 1 -11.17 -3.13 -17.22
N LEU A 2 -12.36 -3.66 -17.53
CA LEU A 2 -13.26 -3.09 -18.54
C LEU A 2 -13.52 -1.58 -18.35
N VAL A 3 -13.86 -1.17 -17.12
CA VAL A 3 -14.07 0.26 -16.79
C VAL A 3 -12.77 1.07 -16.83
N TYR A 4 -11.66 0.52 -16.32
CA TYR A 4 -10.37 1.25 -16.24
C TYR A 4 -9.76 1.50 -17.62
N LEU A 5 -10.07 0.63 -18.59
CA LEU A 5 -9.55 0.65 -19.96
C LEU A 5 -10.62 1.07 -20.97
N ASP A 6 -11.70 1.70 -20.49
CA ASP A 6 -12.75 2.32 -21.30
C ASP A 6 -13.39 1.38 -22.34
N ASN A 7 -13.46 0.07 -22.07
CA ASN A 7 -14.07 -0.87 -23.00
C ASN A 7 -15.59 -0.70 -23.11
N GLY A 8 -16.22 -0.02 -22.14
CA GLY A 8 -17.63 0.37 -22.25
C GLY A 8 -17.91 1.32 -23.42
N GLU A 9 -16.88 2.02 -23.92
CA GLU A 9 -16.95 2.89 -25.10
C GLU A 9 -16.57 2.15 -26.40
N ASN A 10 -16.14 0.88 -26.30
CA ASN A 10 -15.73 0.06 -27.43
C ASN A 10 -16.96 -0.52 -28.14
N VAL A 11 -17.37 0.10 -29.25
CA VAL A 11 -18.59 -0.27 -29.99
C VAL A 11 -18.32 -0.46 -31.48
N LYS A 12 -19.18 -1.23 -32.15
CA LYS A 12 -19.11 -1.44 -33.60
C LYS A 12 -19.03 -0.10 -34.34
N GLY A 13 -18.08 0.02 -35.26
CA GLY A 13 -17.83 1.24 -36.04
C GLY A 13 -16.91 2.26 -35.36
N HIS A 14 -16.71 2.18 -34.05
CA HIS A 14 -15.77 2.99 -33.28
C HIS A 14 -14.99 2.12 -32.27
N PRO A 15 -14.10 1.23 -32.75
CA PRO A 15 -13.35 0.35 -31.86
C PRO A 15 -12.36 1.15 -31.00
N ASN A 16 -12.34 0.88 -29.70
CA ASN A 16 -11.37 1.42 -28.75
C ASN A 16 -10.26 0.40 -28.49
N GLU A 17 -9.04 0.74 -28.86
CA GLU A 17 -7.89 -0.18 -28.81
C GLU A 17 -7.27 -0.35 -27.42
N ASN A 18 -7.65 0.46 -26.43
CA ASN A 18 -7.01 0.48 -25.11
C ASN A 18 -7.06 -0.90 -24.43
N PHE A 19 -8.25 -1.49 -24.28
CA PHE A 19 -8.39 -2.80 -23.64
C PHE A 19 -7.63 -3.91 -24.39
N GLY A 20 -7.77 -3.99 -25.71
CA GLY A 20 -7.10 -5.02 -26.53
C GLY A 20 -5.58 -4.89 -26.48
N ARG A 21 -5.05 -3.66 -26.56
CA ARG A 21 -3.62 -3.38 -26.46
C ARG A 21 -3.06 -3.81 -25.11
N GLU A 22 -3.69 -3.38 -24.03
CA GLU A 22 -3.21 -3.68 -22.68
C GLU A 22 -3.32 -5.18 -22.36
N LEU A 23 -4.37 -5.86 -22.83
CA LEU A 23 -4.49 -7.31 -22.71
C LEU A 23 -3.28 -8.03 -23.32
N LEU A 24 -2.89 -7.65 -24.54
CA LEU A 24 -1.74 -8.22 -25.23
C LEU A 24 -0.42 -7.82 -24.58
N GLU A 25 -0.26 -6.54 -24.28
CA GLU A 25 1.00 -5.96 -23.84
C GLU A 25 1.33 -6.26 -22.38
N LEU A 26 0.39 -5.99 -21.47
CA LEU A 26 0.64 -5.99 -20.04
C LEU A 26 0.17 -7.24 -19.34
N PHE A 27 -0.76 -8.01 -19.92
CA PHE A 27 -1.38 -9.13 -19.21
C PHE A 27 -1.06 -10.50 -19.80
N THR A 28 -0.78 -10.60 -21.11
CA THR A 28 -0.68 -11.91 -21.76
C THR A 28 0.60 -12.13 -22.57
N LEU A 29 0.86 -11.41 -23.66
CA LEU A 29 1.94 -11.76 -24.59
C LEU A 29 3.22 -10.95 -24.36
N GLY A 30 3.11 -9.71 -23.91
CA GLY A 30 4.24 -8.78 -23.87
C GLY A 30 4.60 -8.22 -25.25
N VAL A 31 5.25 -7.05 -25.24
CA VAL A 31 5.68 -6.33 -26.44
C VAL A 31 6.53 -7.22 -27.36
N GLY A 32 6.24 -7.16 -28.67
CA GLY A 32 6.99 -7.86 -29.71
C GLY A 32 6.44 -9.23 -30.11
N ASN A 33 5.33 -9.68 -29.50
CA ASN A 33 4.68 -10.97 -29.80
C ASN A 33 3.34 -10.82 -30.55
N TYR A 34 3.01 -9.61 -31.01
CA TYR A 34 1.80 -9.28 -31.76
C TYR A 34 2.08 -8.07 -32.67
N THR A 35 1.18 -7.82 -33.61
CA THR A 35 1.22 -6.67 -34.51
C THR A 35 0.18 -5.61 -34.15
N GLU A 36 0.30 -4.41 -34.71
CA GLU A 36 -0.73 -3.37 -34.57
C GLU A 36 -2.08 -3.82 -35.17
N GLN A 37 -2.05 -4.67 -36.19
CA GLN A 37 -3.27 -5.26 -36.74
C GLN A 37 -3.96 -6.18 -35.73
N ASP A 38 -3.20 -6.98 -34.97
CA ASP A 38 -3.76 -7.84 -33.93
C ASP A 38 -4.42 -7.02 -32.82
N ILE A 39 -3.87 -5.86 -32.47
CA ILE A 39 -4.49 -4.95 -31.50
C ILE A 39 -5.85 -4.47 -32.02
N ARG A 40 -5.91 -4.00 -33.25
CA ARG A 40 -7.16 -3.50 -33.86
C ARG A 40 -8.21 -4.60 -33.97
N GLU A 41 -7.83 -5.76 -34.49
CA GLU A 41 -8.73 -6.88 -34.72
C GLU A 41 -9.18 -7.54 -33.41
N GLY A 42 -8.29 -7.66 -32.42
CA GLY A 42 -8.65 -8.07 -31.07
C GLY A 42 -9.61 -7.09 -30.41
N SER A 43 -9.38 -5.79 -30.55
CA SER A 43 -10.26 -4.75 -29.98
C SER A 43 -11.64 -4.75 -30.61
N ARG A 44 -11.76 -5.01 -31.92
CA ARG A 44 -13.05 -5.23 -32.58
C ARG A 44 -13.81 -6.41 -31.96
N ALA A 45 -13.13 -7.48 -31.58
CA ALA A 45 -13.77 -8.64 -30.94
C ALA A 45 -14.30 -8.33 -29.52
N PHE A 46 -13.73 -7.35 -28.82
CA PHE A 46 -14.21 -6.89 -27.51
C PHE A 46 -15.32 -5.83 -27.58
N THR A 47 -15.78 -5.46 -28.78
CA THR A 47 -16.91 -4.53 -28.92
C THR A 47 -18.17 -5.11 -28.28
N GLY A 48 -18.99 -4.26 -27.65
CA GLY A 48 -20.21 -4.69 -26.96
C GLY A 48 -19.99 -5.39 -25.60
N TRP A 49 -18.74 -5.64 -25.19
CA TRP A 49 -18.43 -6.00 -23.80
C TRP A 49 -18.53 -4.76 -22.91
N THR A 50 -19.49 -4.75 -22.00
CA THR A 50 -19.78 -3.65 -21.10
C THR A 50 -20.06 -4.16 -19.69
N ASN A 51 -20.49 -3.28 -18.80
CA ASN A 51 -20.89 -3.62 -17.45
C ASN A 51 -22.16 -2.88 -17.05
N ASP A 52 -22.95 -3.50 -16.19
CA ASP A 52 -24.00 -2.85 -15.41
C ASP A 52 -23.53 -2.76 -13.96
N VAL A 53 -23.13 -1.56 -13.53
CA VAL A 53 -22.49 -1.32 -12.23
C VAL A 53 -21.23 -2.18 -12.07
N LEU A 54 -21.31 -3.34 -11.40
CA LEU A 54 -20.20 -4.26 -11.18
C LEU A 54 -20.36 -5.59 -11.93
N GLU A 55 -21.45 -5.79 -12.65
CA GLU A 55 -21.74 -7.02 -13.37
C GLU A 55 -21.32 -6.90 -14.85
N PHE A 56 -20.67 -7.93 -15.37
CA PHE A 56 -20.35 -8.01 -16.79
C PHE A 56 -21.63 -8.17 -17.61
N LYS A 57 -21.67 -7.48 -18.76
CA LYS A 57 -22.77 -7.58 -19.72
C LYS A 57 -22.22 -7.60 -21.15
N PHE A 58 -22.82 -8.41 -22.00
CA PHE A 58 -22.61 -8.36 -23.44
C PHE A 58 -23.83 -7.74 -24.12
N ASP A 59 -23.60 -6.71 -24.94
CA ASP A 59 -24.62 -6.09 -25.80
C ASP A 59 -24.35 -6.44 -27.28
N PRO A 60 -25.12 -7.38 -27.85
CA PRO A 60 -24.99 -7.77 -29.26
C PRO A 60 -25.20 -6.60 -30.23
N ALA A 61 -26.01 -5.59 -29.89
CA ALA A 61 -26.28 -4.47 -30.79
C ALA A 61 -25.04 -3.57 -30.98
N LEU A 62 -24.11 -3.61 -30.02
CA LEU A 62 -22.86 -2.85 -30.04
C LEU A 62 -21.68 -3.68 -30.54
N HIS A 63 -21.86 -4.98 -30.79
CA HIS A 63 -20.78 -5.87 -31.19
C HIS A 63 -20.57 -5.92 -32.71
N ASP A 64 -19.31 -5.98 -33.11
CA ASP A 64 -18.90 -6.18 -34.49
C ASP A 64 -18.78 -7.67 -34.82
N PHE A 65 -19.80 -8.24 -35.48
CA PHE A 65 -19.82 -9.64 -35.92
C PHE A 65 -19.04 -9.92 -37.21
N ASP A 66 -18.44 -8.91 -37.84
CA ASP A 66 -17.72 -9.11 -39.10
C ASP A 66 -16.48 -10.01 -38.86
N SER A 67 -15.97 -10.63 -39.93
CA SER A 67 -14.78 -11.49 -39.85
C SER A 67 -13.57 -10.67 -39.40
N LYS A 68 -12.75 -11.28 -38.54
CA LYS A 68 -11.54 -10.72 -37.96
C LYS A 68 -10.36 -11.62 -38.25
N THR A 69 -9.17 -11.05 -38.42
CA THR A 69 -7.92 -11.82 -38.52
C THR A 69 -7.02 -11.47 -37.36
N PHE A 70 -6.75 -12.44 -36.49
CA PHE A 70 -6.05 -12.23 -35.24
C PHE A 70 -5.04 -13.36 -35.00
N LEU A 71 -3.77 -13.01 -34.80
CA LEU A 71 -2.65 -13.92 -34.57
C LEU A 71 -2.58 -15.08 -35.57
N GLY A 72 -2.84 -14.75 -36.85
CA GLY A 72 -2.79 -15.68 -37.97
C GLY A 72 -4.04 -16.55 -38.16
N GLN A 73 -5.07 -16.39 -37.33
CA GLN A 73 -6.36 -17.07 -37.48
C GLN A 73 -7.43 -16.10 -37.99
N THR A 74 -8.39 -16.59 -38.77
CA THR A 74 -9.49 -15.77 -39.32
C THR A 74 -10.83 -16.39 -38.99
N GLY A 75 -11.76 -15.58 -38.48
CA GLY A 75 -13.10 -16.02 -38.11
C GLY A 75 -13.98 -14.87 -37.61
N SER A 76 -15.25 -15.14 -37.34
CA SER A 76 -16.15 -14.19 -36.66
C SER A 76 -15.92 -14.28 -35.15
N PHE A 77 -14.76 -13.80 -34.70
CA PHE A 77 -14.33 -13.94 -33.32
C PHE A 77 -15.01 -12.93 -32.39
N ASP A 78 -15.36 -13.38 -31.19
CA ASP A 78 -15.68 -12.54 -30.04
C ASP A 78 -14.51 -12.43 -29.05
N GLY A 79 -14.69 -11.69 -27.96
CA GLY A 79 -13.64 -11.51 -26.96
C GLY A 79 -13.19 -12.80 -26.25
N GLY A 80 -14.07 -13.81 -26.16
CA GLY A 80 -13.73 -15.12 -25.61
C GLY A 80 -12.81 -15.88 -26.56
N ASP A 81 -13.13 -15.90 -27.85
CA ASP A 81 -12.28 -16.50 -28.90
C ASP A 81 -10.89 -15.87 -28.93
N ILE A 82 -10.80 -14.53 -28.79
CA ILE A 82 -9.51 -13.83 -28.72
C ILE A 82 -8.68 -14.30 -27.53
N ILE A 83 -9.30 -14.47 -26.35
CA ILE A 83 -8.60 -14.98 -25.16
C ILE A 83 -8.07 -16.39 -25.42
N GLU A 84 -8.88 -17.27 -26.00
CA GLU A 84 -8.46 -18.63 -26.36
C GLU A 84 -7.28 -18.64 -27.35
N ILE A 85 -7.34 -17.82 -28.41
CA ILE A 85 -6.26 -17.70 -29.40
C ILE A 85 -4.97 -17.16 -28.74
N ILE A 86 -5.08 -16.24 -27.79
CA ILE A 86 -3.95 -15.75 -27.00
C ILE A 86 -3.34 -16.90 -26.18
N LEU A 87 -4.17 -17.67 -25.47
CA LEU A 87 -3.72 -18.81 -24.65
C LEU A 87 -3.11 -19.94 -25.49
N GLN A 88 -3.41 -20.02 -26.80
CA GLN A 88 -2.71 -20.93 -27.70
C GLN A 88 -1.26 -20.51 -27.97
N GLN A 89 -0.88 -19.25 -27.79
CA GLN A 89 0.48 -18.76 -28.05
C GLN A 89 1.46 -19.19 -26.95
N PRO A 90 2.66 -19.71 -27.29
CA PRO A 90 3.69 -20.04 -26.29
C PRO A 90 4.09 -18.84 -25.42
N ALA A 91 4.11 -17.65 -26.02
CA ALA A 91 4.44 -16.39 -25.34
C ALA A 91 3.50 -16.08 -24.17
N ALA A 92 2.21 -16.44 -24.26
CA ALA A 92 1.24 -16.19 -23.18
C ALA A 92 1.62 -16.92 -21.89
N ALA A 93 1.91 -18.21 -22.00
CA ALA A 93 2.36 -19.01 -20.88
C ALA A 93 3.71 -18.52 -20.34
N GLU A 94 4.68 -18.24 -21.23
CA GLU A 94 6.00 -17.71 -20.83
C GLU A 94 5.91 -16.39 -20.07
N PHE A 95 5.00 -15.49 -20.46
CA PHE A 95 4.79 -14.21 -19.82
C PHE A 95 4.24 -14.36 -18.39
N VAL A 96 3.15 -15.13 -18.23
CA VAL A 96 2.49 -15.33 -16.93
C VAL A 96 3.42 -16.04 -15.96
N VAL A 97 4.10 -17.13 -16.39
CA VAL A 97 5.04 -17.83 -15.51
C VAL A 97 6.25 -16.97 -15.15
N SER A 98 6.70 -16.09 -16.04
CA SER A 98 7.77 -15.14 -15.71
C SER A 98 7.33 -14.17 -14.61
N LYS A 99 6.10 -13.66 -14.68
CA LYS A 99 5.55 -12.80 -13.61
C LYS A 99 5.45 -13.54 -12.28
N LEU A 100 4.90 -14.75 -12.28
CA LEU A 100 4.81 -15.59 -11.07
C LEU A 100 6.20 -15.87 -10.49
N TYR A 101 7.14 -16.26 -11.33
CA TYR A 101 8.51 -16.56 -10.92
C TYR A 101 9.20 -15.32 -10.35
N ARG A 102 9.08 -14.15 -10.99
CA ARG A 102 9.62 -12.88 -10.47
C ARG A 102 9.03 -12.50 -9.13
N PHE A 103 7.74 -12.73 -8.96
CA PHE A 103 7.06 -12.41 -7.71
C PHE A 103 7.51 -13.30 -6.56
N PHE A 104 7.68 -14.60 -6.78
CA PHE A 104 7.94 -15.57 -5.71
C PHE A 104 9.42 -15.97 -5.53
N VAL A 105 10.24 -15.88 -6.58
CA VAL A 105 11.60 -16.45 -6.61
C VAL A 105 12.66 -15.35 -6.69
N ARG A 106 12.85 -14.76 -7.87
CA ARG A 106 13.83 -13.68 -8.14
C ARG A 106 13.57 -13.02 -9.49
N GLU A 107 14.14 -11.83 -9.68
CA GLU A 107 13.96 -11.01 -10.90
C GLU A 107 14.37 -11.75 -12.19
N GLU A 108 15.51 -12.44 -12.14
CA GLU A 108 16.12 -13.08 -13.29
C GLU A 108 15.68 -14.54 -13.44
N ILE A 109 15.06 -14.82 -14.58
CA ILE A 109 14.63 -16.16 -15.00
C ILE A 109 15.39 -16.57 -16.27
N SER A 110 16.01 -17.75 -16.24
CA SER A 110 16.68 -18.28 -17.43
C SER A 110 15.66 -18.72 -18.49
N ALA A 111 16.01 -18.60 -19.77
CA ALA A 111 15.13 -19.01 -20.87
C ALA A 111 14.77 -20.51 -20.85
N GLY A 112 15.62 -21.37 -20.27
CA GLY A 112 15.32 -22.79 -20.07
C GLY A 112 14.22 -22.99 -19.03
N VAL A 113 14.41 -22.45 -17.83
CA VAL A 113 13.43 -22.52 -16.74
C VAL A 113 12.10 -21.90 -17.15
N ARG A 114 12.12 -20.77 -17.85
CA ARG A 114 10.91 -20.10 -18.35
C ARG A 114 10.08 -21.02 -19.25
N ARG A 115 10.72 -21.67 -20.23
CA ARG A 115 10.05 -22.60 -21.16
C ARG A 115 9.51 -23.84 -20.46
N GLU A 116 10.26 -24.42 -19.52
CA GLU A 116 9.80 -25.59 -18.76
C GLU A 116 8.58 -25.30 -17.87
N LEU A 117 8.61 -24.14 -17.20
CA LEU A 117 7.49 -23.68 -16.39
C LEU A 117 6.28 -23.35 -17.26
N ALA A 118 6.49 -22.71 -18.41
CA ALA A 118 5.43 -22.41 -19.37
C ALA A 118 4.78 -23.69 -19.92
N GLY A 119 5.58 -24.70 -20.27
CA GLY A 119 5.06 -26.01 -20.68
C GLY A 119 4.19 -26.65 -19.59
N THR A 120 4.66 -26.66 -18.34
CA THR A 120 3.86 -27.15 -17.19
C THR A 120 2.54 -26.42 -17.05
N PHE A 121 2.55 -25.10 -17.24
CA PHE A 121 1.37 -24.28 -17.07
C PHE A 121 0.34 -24.56 -18.17
N ARG A 122 0.79 -24.76 -19.42
CA ARG A 122 -0.07 -25.16 -20.55
C ARG A 122 -0.60 -26.58 -20.41
N ASP A 123 0.24 -27.54 -20.05
CA ASP A 123 -0.15 -28.94 -19.86
C ASP A 123 -1.17 -29.10 -18.72
N ALA A 124 -1.17 -28.14 -17.80
CA ALA A 124 -2.12 -28.05 -16.69
C ALA A 124 -3.34 -27.17 -17.00
N ASP A 125 -3.59 -26.84 -18.27
CA ASP A 125 -4.73 -26.02 -18.71
C ASP A 125 -4.80 -24.67 -17.99
N TYR A 126 -3.66 -24.01 -17.83
CA TYR A 126 -3.54 -22.70 -17.17
C TYR A 126 -4.00 -22.67 -15.70
N GLU A 127 -4.08 -23.82 -15.02
CA GLU A 127 -4.34 -23.90 -13.59
C GLU A 127 -3.16 -23.38 -12.75
N LEU A 128 -3.45 -22.56 -11.74
CA LEU A 128 -2.42 -21.96 -10.88
C LEU A 128 -1.78 -22.97 -9.91
N LYS A 129 -2.56 -23.93 -9.42
CA LYS A 129 -2.08 -24.86 -8.37
C LYS A 129 -0.87 -25.70 -8.83
N PRO A 130 -0.87 -26.33 -10.02
CA PRO A 130 0.27 -27.12 -10.48
C PRO A 130 1.54 -26.30 -10.66
N ILE A 131 1.43 -25.11 -11.24
CA ILE A 131 2.60 -24.24 -11.48
C ILE A 131 3.19 -23.71 -10.18
N LEU A 132 2.37 -23.27 -9.23
CA LEU A 132 2.83 -22.82 -7.91
C LEU A 132 3.50 -23.96 -7.15
N LYS A 133 2.93 -25.16 -7.19
CA LYS A 133 3.55 -26.36 -6.60
C LYS A 133 4.93 -26.64 -7.21
N ARG A 134 5.05 -26.59 -8.54
CA ARG A 134 6.34 -26.79 -9.23
C ARG A 134 7.38 -25.74 -8.84
N ILE A 135 6.98 -24.47 -8.75
CA ILE A 135 7.86 -23.38 -8.31
C ILE A 135 8.36 -23.63 -6.88
N PHE A 136 7.44 -23.80 -5.92
CA PHE A 136 7.78 -23.92 -4.50
C PHE A 136 8.51 -25.22 -4.14
N MET A 137 8.34 -26.28 -4.92
CA MET A 137 9.07 -27.54 -4.72
C MET A 137 10.38 -27.62 -5.53
N SER A 138 10.72 -26.58 -6.30
CA SER A 138 11.95 -26.59 -7.10
C SER A 138 13.19 -26.38 -6.25
N ARG A 139 14.31 -27.00 -6.64
CA ARG A 139 15.63 -26.73 -6.02
C ARG A 139 16.07 -25.28 -6.22
N ASP A 140 15.67 -24.66 -7.32
CA ASP A 140 16.02 -23.28 -7.65
C ASP A 140 15.39 -22.27 -6.69
N PHE A 141 14.18 -22.54 -6.18
CA PHE A 141 13.52 -21.73 -5.15
C PHE A 141 14.36 -21.60 -3.87
N TYR A 142 15.03 -22.68 -3.47
CA TYR A 142 15.88 -22.74 -2.28
C TYR A 142 17.37 -22.56 -2.56
N SER A 143 17.73 -22.22 -3.80
CA SER A 143 19.14 -22.03 -4.17
C SER A 143 19.71 -20.73 -3.58
N SER A 144 21.03 -20.66 -3.43
CA SER A 144 21.73 -19.45 -3.00
C SER A 144 21.45 -18.22 -3.89
N LYS A 145 21.11 -18.44 -5.16
CA LYS A 145 20.74 -17.38 -6.11
C LYS A 145 19.35 -16.77 -5.86
N SER A 146 18.48 -17.47 -5.15
CA SER A 146 17.10 -17.04 -4.85
C SER A 146 16.92 -16.69 -3.36
N TYR A 147 17.76 -17.24 -2.50
CA TYR A 147 17.69 -17.01 -1.08
C TYR A 147 18.00 -15.54 -0.74
N ALA A 148 17.08 -14.90 0.00
CA ALA A 148 17.21 -13.52 0.49
C ALA A 148 17.44 -12.44 -0.59
N THR A 149 17.06 -12.69 -1.85
CA THR A 149 17.23 -11.72 -2.95
C THR A 149 16.01 -10.83 -3.20
N GLN A 150 14.85 -11.16 -2.62
CA GLN A 150 13.61 -10.44 -2.89
C GLN A 150 13.58 -9.07 -2.18
N ILE A 151 13.38 -8.02 -2.97
CA ILE A 151 13.04 -6.70 -2.45
C ILE A 151 11.53 -6.68 -2.16
N LYS A 152 11.17 -6.68 -0.87
CA LYS A 152 9.77 -6.63 -0.44
C LYS A 152 9.10 -5.33 -0.87
N SER A 153 7.87 -5.42 -1.38
CA SER A 153 7.01 -4.26 -1.55
C SER A 153 6.77 -3.56 -0.20
N PRO A 154 6.40 -2.27 -0.17
CA PRO A 154 6.15 -1.56 1.07
C PRO A 154 5.17 -2.25 2.02
N VAL A 155 4.04 -2.73 1.50
CA VAL A 155 3.04 -3.46 2.31
C VAL A 155 3.64 -4.73 2.88
N HIS A 156 4.34 -5.53 2.06
CA HIS A 156 5.00 -6.76 2.53
C HIS A 156 6.10 -6.44 3.56
N LEU A 157 6.86 -5.36 3.37
CA LEU A 157 7.89 -4.94 4.31
C LEU A 157 7.30 -4.63 5.70
N VAL A 158 6.26 -3.80 5.75
CA VAL A 158 5.61 -3.40 7.01
C VAL A 158 4.97 -4.61 7.69
N VAL A 159 4.11 -5.35 7.00
CA VAL A 159 3.40 -6.51 7.57
C VAL A 159 4.37 -7.60 8.04
N SER A 160 5.41 -7.91 7.24
CA SER A 160 6.40 -8.92 7.66
C SER A 160 7.25 -8.46 8.84
N THR A 161 7.47 -7.16 9.01
CA THR A 161 8.17 -6.60 10.17
C THR A 161 7.31 -6.73 11.42
N TYR A 162 6.04 -6.33 11.37
CA TYR A 162 5.11 -6.47 12.49
C TYR A 162 4.96 -7.92 12.95
N LYS A 163 4.78 -8.85 12.01
CA LYS A 163 4.74 -10.29 12.34
C LYS A 163 6.01 -10.78 13.04
N LYS A 164 7.18 -10.35 12.58
CA LYS A 164 8.47 -10.74 13.20
C LYS A 164 8.66 -10.16 14.59
N LEU A 165 8.05 -9.02 14.89
CA LEU A 165 8.05 -8.40 16.20
C LEU A 165 6.93 -8.95 17.13
N GLY A 166 6.15 -9.92 16.66
CA GLY A 166 5.09 -10.57 17.45
C GLY A 166 3.80 -9.77 17.56
N LEU A 167 3.60 -8.74 16.71
CA LEU A 167 2.34 -8.00 16.68
C LEU A 167 1.23 -8.88 16.08
N VAL A 168 0.11 -8.95 16.78
CA VAL A 168 -1.11 -9.66 16.35
C VAL A 168 -2.14 -8.72 15.73
N GLU A 169 -2.01 -7.41 15.97
CA GLU A 169 -2.87 -6.35 15.45
C GLU A 169 -2.03 -5.22 14.83
N LEU A 170 -2.62 -4.47 13.91
CA LEU A 170 -1.96 -3.32 13.30
C LEU A 170 -1.93 -2.15 14.30
N PRO A 171 -0.77 -1.55 14.56
CA PRO A 171 -0.70 -0.38 15.41
C PRO A 171 -1.38 0.80 14.72
N THR A 172 -2.11 1.61 15.48
CA THR A 172 -2.68 2.89 15.00
C THR A 172 -1.59 3.92 14.74
N ILE A 173 -0.48 3.86 15.48
CA ILE A 173 0.67 4.75 15.33
C ILE A 173 1.93 3.92 15.06
N PRO A 174 2.62 4.13 13.92
CA PRO A 174 2.28 5.07 12.86
C PRO A 174 1.19 4.49 11.94
N ASP A 175 0.29 5.35 11.45
CA ASP A 175 -0.78 4.96 10.52
C ASP A 175 -0.24 4.12 9.34
N PHE A 176 -0.83 2.94 9.14
CA PHE A 176 -0.36 1.95 8.18
C PHE A 176 -0.39 2.48 6.74
N ASN A 177 -1.48 3.13 6.33
CA ASN A 177 -1.65 3.61 4.96
C ASN A 177 -0.67 4.73 4.65
N ARG A 178 -0.46 5.66 5.58
CA ARG A 178 0.55 6.74 5.44
C ARG A 178 1.96 6.16 5.38
N LEU A 179 2.28 5.14 6.17
CA LEU A 179 3.58 4.48 6.11
C LEU A 179 3.83 3.84 4.75
N THR A 180 2.90 3.03 4.25
CA THR A 180 3.09 2.34 2.97
C THR A 180 3.04 3.31 1.79
N ALA A 181 2.23 4.38 1.86
CA ALA A 181 2.21 5.44 0.85
C ALA A 181 3.55 6.18 0.75
N ASN A 182 4.17 6.55 1.87
CA ASN A 182 5.50 7.19 1.89
C ASN A 182 6.61 6.30 1.31
N LEU A 183 6.40 4.99 1.33
CA LEU A 183 7.28 3.98 0.75
C LEU A 183 6.95 3.67 -0.71
N GLY A 184 5.90 4.28 -1.28
CA GLY A 184 5.52 4.19 -2.69
C GLY A 184 4.35 3.24 -3.00
N GLN A 185 3.65 2.70 -1.99
CA GLN A 185 2.51 1.80 -2.19
C GLN A 185 1.30 2.18 -1.33
N THR A 186 0.36 2.89 -1.93
CA THR A 186 -0.96 3.15 -1.33
C THR A 186 -1.89 1.98 -1.63
N LEU A 187 -2.53 1.39 -0.61
CA LEU A 187 -3.46 0.28 -0.84
C LEU A 187 -4.62 0.70 -1.76
N PHE A 188 -5.03 -0.22 -2.63
CA PHE A 188 -6.13 -0.05 -3.61
C PHE A 188 -5.99 1.12 -4.59
N ASN A 189 -4.82 1.77 -4.65
CA ASN A 189 -4.56 2.88 -5.56
C ASN A 189 -3.27 2.64 -6.36
N PRO A 190 -3.28 1.69 -7.31
CA PRO A 190 -2.13 1.45 -8.17
C PRO A 190 -1.88 2.64 -9.10
N PRO A 191 -0.61 2.89 -9.50
CA PRO A 191 -0.27 4.02 -10.36
C PRO A 191 -0.83 3.89 -11.79
N ASN A 192 -1.08 2.67 -12.26
CA ASN A 192 -1.69 2.38 -13.55
C ASN A 192 -2.34 0.99 -13.53
N VAL A 193 -2.93 0.58 -14.66
CA VAL A 193 -3.61 -0.72 -14.83
C VAL A 193 -2.68 -1.93 -14.57
N ALA A 194 -1.37 -1.78 -14.78
CA ALA A 194 -0.37 -2.82 -14.56
C ALA A 194 -0.14 -3.11 -13.06
N GLY A 195 -0.63 -2.25 -12.17
CA GLY A 195 -0.37 -2.31 -10.74
C GLY A 195 0.93 -1.59 -10.36
N TRP A 196 1.61 -2.09 -9.34
CA TRP A 196 2.90 -1.54 -8.92
C TRP A 196 4.06 -2.30 -9.54
N ALA A 197 5.05 -1.56 -10.05
CA ALA A 197 6.31 -2.15 -10.45
C ALA A 197 7.04 -2.78 -9.25
N GLY A 198 7.61 -3.96 -9.46
CA GLY A 198 8.30 -4.73 -8.43
C GLY A 198 9.83 -4.51 -8.37
N GLY A 199 10.48 -5.22 -7.45
CA GLY A 199 11.94 -5.31 -7.42
C GLY A 199 12.61 -3.99 -7.02
N ARG A 200 13.56 -3.53 -7.85
CA ARG A 200 14.40 -2.36 -7.55
C ARG A 200 13.65 -1.03 -7.57
N THR A 201 12.47 -0.97 -8.18
CA THR A 201 11.62 0.24 -8.18
C THR A 201 11.21 0.67 -6.77
N TRP A 202 11.19 -0.26 -5.82
CA TRP A 202 10.97 0.02 -4.39
C TRP A 202 12.18 0.64 -3.68
N VAL A 203 13.30 0.85 -4.38
CA VAL A 203 14.55 1.37 -3.83
C VAL A 203 15.02 2.55 -4.66
N THR A 204 14.71 3.73 -4.15
CA THR A 204 15.19 5.05 -4.59
C THR A 204 15.88 5.73 -3.39
N PRO A 205 16.70 6.78 -3.58
CA PRO A 205 17.30 7.49 -2.45
C PRO A 205 16.27 7.94 -1.40
N ALA A 206 15.11 8.41 -1.85
CA ALA A 206 14.01 8.82 -0.98
C ALA A 206 13.35 7.64 -0.25
N THR A 207 13.00 6.56 -0.96
CA THR A 207 12.32 5.40 -0.34
C THR A 207 13.26 4.58 0.54
N LEU A 208 14.56 4.55 0.25
CA LEU A 208 15.56 3.93 1.11
C LEU A 208 15.65 4.64 2.47
N LEU A 209 15.63 5.98 2.48
CA LEU A 209 15.52 6.76 3.72
C LEU A 209 14.22 6.45 4.46
N GLN A 210 13.08 6.41 3.75
CA GLN A 210 11.79 6.09 4.36
C GLN A 210 11.73 4.68 4.95
N ARG A 211 12.42 3.71 4.36
CA ARG A 211 12.57 2.36 4.93
C ARG A 211 13.34 2.40 6.26
N GLY A 212 14.42 3.18 6.34
CA GLY A 212 15.12 3.42 7.60
C GLY A 212 14.20 4.07 8.64
N ASN A 213 13.43 5.08 8.23
CA ASN A 213 12.47 5.76 9.09
C ASN A 213 11.35 4.82 9.58
N LEU A 214 10.88 3.88 8.75
CA LEU A 214 9.92 2.85 9.16
C LEU A 214 10.48 2.08 10.37
N PHE A 215 11.68 1.50 10.23
CA PHE A 215 12.26 0.71 11.32
C PHE A 215 12.55 1.56 12.56
N ARG A 216 13.05 2.79 12.38
CA ARG A 216 13.24 3.73 13.49
C ARG A 216 11.92 3.99 14.22
N ARG A 217 10.83 4.28 13.52
CA ARG A 217 9.52 4.57 14.13
C ARG A 217 8.90 3.36 14.83
N VAL A 218 9.11 2.17 14.29
CA VAL A 218 8.58 0.93 14.88
C VAL A 218 9.36 0.53 16.13
N LEU A 219 10.68 0.69 16.13
CA LEU A 219 11.53 0.35 17.29
C LEU A 219 11.61 1.46 18.34
N TYR A 220 11.51 2.71 17.91
CA TYR A 220 11.57 3.92 18.73
C TYR A 220 10.40 4.83 18.35
N PRO A 221 9.17 4.49 18.79
CA PRO A 221 8.01 5.31 18.52
C PRO A 221 8.24 6.71 19.08
N ASP A 222 7.88 7.69 18.26
CA ASP A 222 8.01 9.10 18.60
C ASP A 222 6.91 9.47 19.60
N ASN A 223 7.26 9.43 20.89
CA ASN A 223 6.34 9.75 21.98
C ASN A 223 6.27 11.26 22.24
N ASP A 224 7.02 12.09 21.52
CA ASP A 224 7.08 13.55 21.72
C ASP A 224 5.72 14.24 21.48
N GLY A 225 4.80 13.57 20.77
CA GLY A 225 3.41 14.00 20.57
C GLY A 225 2.38 13.32 21.47
N PHE A 226 2.74 12.26 22.20
CA PHE A 226 1.83 11.61 23.14
C PHE A 226 1.97 12.26 24.51
N TRP A 227 1.10 13.23 24.75
CA TRP A 227 0.87 13.75 26.08
C TRP A 227 -0.35 13.05 26.64
N ALA A 228 -0.16 12.32 27.74
CA ALA A 228 -1.29 11.73 28.43
C ALA A 228 -2.29 12.86 28.78
N PRO A 229 -3.60 12.75 28.47
CA PRO A 229 -4.56 13.86 28.61
C PRO A 229 -4.64 14.40 30.04
N ASP A 230 -4.34 13.57 31.02
CA ASP A 230 -4.21 13.88 32.45
C ASP A 230 -2.98 14.74 32.78
N ARG A 231 -2.01 14.85 31.86
CA ARG A 231 -0.74 15.56 32.01
C ARG A 231 -0.63 16.81 31.16
N VAL A 232 -1.73 17.24 30.54
CA VAL A 232 -1.78 18.48 29.77
C VAL A 232 -2.89 19.34 30.31
N VAL A 233 -2.54 20.54 30.78
CA VAL A 233 -3.54 21.57 31.05
C VAL A 233 -4.16 22.00 29.72
N PRO A 234 -5.49 21.83 29.52
CA PRO A 234 -6.19 22.27 28.32
C PRO A 234 -5.89 23.73 27.98
N GLY A 235 -5.90 24.06 26.67
CA GLY A 235 -5.47 25.38 26.18
C GLY A 235 -6.20 26.56 26.83
N ILE A 236 -7.49 26.39 27.19
CA ILE A 236 -8.30 27.41 27.86
C ILE A 236 -7.79 27.74 29.28
N TYR A 237 -7.26 26.77 30.01
CA TYR A 237 -6.71 26.96 31.36
C TYR A 237 -5.24 27.40 31.32
N ARG A 238 -4.49 26.99 30.29
CA ARG A 238 -3.11 27.43 30.07
C ARG A 238 -3.01 28.94 29.83
N GLN A 239 -4.02 29.53 29.20
CA GLN A 239 -4.09 30.99 29.04
C GLN A 239 -4.31 31.71 30.37
N VAL A 240 -5.09 31.12 31.27
CA VAL A 240 -5.30 31.65 32.63
C VAL A 240 -3.99 31.59 33.43
N GLU A 241 -3.28 30.45 33.39
CA GLU A 241 -1.95 30.27 33.97
C GLU A 241 -0.98 31.36 33.51
N GLN A 242 -0.82 31.53 32.20
CA GLN A 242 0.11 32.52 31.63
C GLN A 242 -0.20 33.96 32.08
N ARG A 243 -1.48 34.30 32.22
CA ARG A 243 -1.90 35.64 32.66
C ARG A 243 -1.70 35.84 34.17
N LEU A 244 -1.93 34.81 34.98
CA LEU A 244 -1.61 34.83 36.40
C LEU A 244 -0.10 34.97 36.63
N ASP A 245 0.74 34.25 35.86
CA ASP A 245 2.20 34.36 35.90
C ASP A 245 2.71 35.75 35.48
N GLN A 246 1.97 36.43 34.60
CA GLN A 246 2.21 37.82 34.22
C GLN A 246 1.75 38.83 35.31
N GLY A 247 1.26 38.34 36.45
CA GLY A 247 0.85 39.16 37.59
C GLY A 247 -0.57 39.74 37.48
N MET A 248 -1.40 39.25 36.55
CA MET A 248 -2.79 39.68 36.46
C MET A 248 -3.61 39.14 37.62
N ASN A 249 -4.59 39.92 38.08
CA ASN A 249 -5.55 39.42 39.07
C ASN A 249 -6.46 38.35 38.44
N ILE A 250 -7.13 37.55 39.28
CA ILE A 250 -7.96 36.40 38.86
C ILE A 250 -9.04 36.82 37.84
N THR A 251 -9.65 37.98 38.05
CA THR A 251 -10.69 38.54 37.16
C THR A 251 -10.13 38.83 35.77
N ALA A 252 -8.97 39.48 35.67
CA ALA A 252 -8.33 39.79 34.40
C ALA A 252 -7.76 38.53 33.72
N ALA A 253 -7.23 37.58 34.49
CA ALA A 253 -6.64 36.36 33.95
C ALA A 253 -7.67 35.44 33.27
N THR A 254 -8.94 35.50 33.68
CA THR A 254 -10.01 34.59 33.22
C THR A 254 -10.90 35.16 32.11
N GLN A 255 -10.73 36.43 31.73
CA GLN A 255 -11.47 37.09 30.64
C GLN A 255 -11.04 36.59 29.25
N GLU A 256 -11.96 36.41 28.31
CA GLU A 256 -11.63 36.18 26.89
C GLU A 256 -11.54 37.51 26.13
N GLY A 257 -10.67 37.58 25.12
CA GLY A 257 -10.39 38.82 24.37
C GLY A 257 -11.62 39.41 23.68
N ASP A 258 -11.66 40.74 23.63
CA ASP A 258 -12.50 41.65 22.83
C ASP A 258 -13.91 41.17 22.49
N ALA A 259 -14.76 41.01 23.52
CA ALA A 259 -16.20 41.07 23.35
C ALA A 259 -16.83 41.86 24.51
N GLU A 260 -17.42 43.01 24.18
CA GLU A 260 -18.27 43.86 25.02
C GLU A 260 -19.54 43.14 25.57
N SER A 261 -19.58 41.81 25.54
CA SER A 261 -20.71 41.00 26.02
C SER A 261 -20.60 40.59 27.49
N SER A 262 -19.50 40.87 28.18
CA SER A 262 -19.32 40.45 29.60
C SER A 262 -19.52 41.57 30.62
N GLN A 263 -19.96 42.77 30.22
CA GLN A 263 -20.00 43.90 31.15
C GLN A 263 -21.15 43.88 32.18
N LEU A 264 -22.09 42.92 32.15
CA LEU A 264 -23.24 42.98 33.07
C LEU A 264 -23.75 41.63 33.63
N ALA A 265 -23.03 40.51 33.50
CA ALA A 265 -23.54 39.20 34.00
C ALA A 265 -22.75 38.55 35.15
N ASP A 266 -21.44 38.75 35.30
CA ASP A 266 -20.64 37.93 36.25
C ASP A 266 -19.93 38.75 37.33
N ARG A 267 -20.62 39.74 37.91
CA ARG A 267 -20.08 40.43 39.09
C ARG A 267 -20.40 39.72 40.41
N ASP A 268 -21.38 38.80 40.38
CA ASP A 268 -21.91 38.09 41.56
C ASP A 268 -21.92 36.55 41.39
N GLU A 269 -21.22 35.96 40.42
CA GLU A 269 -20.91 34.52 40.50
C GLU A 269 -19.70 34.34 41.42
N ASP A 270 -19.95 33.96 42.68
CA ASP A 270 -18.95 33.54 43.68
C ASP A 270 -18.04 32.37 43.21
N TYR A 271 -18.27 31.84 42.00
CA TYR A 271 -17.53 30.72 41.45
C TYR A 271 -17.10 30.96 39.98
N ASN A 272 -15.86 31.40 39.79
CA ASN A 272 -15.27 31.47 38.47
C ASN A 272 -14.90 30.06 37.97
N THR A 273 -15.73 29.50 37.11
CA THR A 273 -15.57 28.13 36.57
C THR A 273 -14.24 27.91 35.84
N ARG A 274 -13.65 28.97 35.26
CA ARG A 274 -12.35 28.87 34.57
C ARG A 274 -11.18 28.81 35.55
N TYR A 275 -11.21 29.62 36.59
CA TYR A 275 -10.23 29.55 37.68
C TYR A 275 -10.36 28.24 38.46
N GLY A 276 -11.60 27.82 38.77
CA GLY A 276 -11.87 26.53 39.41
C GLY A 276 -11.39 25.34 38.56
N GLY A 277 -11.57 25.40 37.24
CA GLY A 277 -11.03 24.41 36.30
C GLY A 277 -9.50 24.39 36.29
N TYR A 278 -8.85 25.56 36.22
CA TYR A 278 -7.39 25.66 36.30
C TYR A 278 -6.84 25.07 37.60
N MET A 279 -7.37 25.50 38.76
CA MET A 279 -6.95 25.00 40.07
C MET A 279 -7.23 23.50 40.23
N GLY A 280 -8.32 22.99 39.66
CA GLY A 280 -8.62 21.56 39.59
C GLY A 280 -7.53 20.77 38.86
N TYR A 281 -7.03 21.29 37.74
CA TYR A 281 -5.91 20.69 37.00
C TYR A 281 -4.59 20.78 37.77
N VAL A 282 -4.27 21.92 38.41
CA VAL A 282 -3.07 22.08 39.24
C VAL A 282 -3.06 21.06 40.39
N MET A 283 -4.17 20.95 41.12
CA MET A 283 -4.30 19.99 42.23
C MET A 283 -4.24 18.53 41.75
N ALA A 284 -4.77 18.23 40.57
CA ALA A 284 -4.65 16.89 39.97
C ALA A 284 -3.19 16.57 39.62
N PHE A 285 -2.45 17.55 39.11
CA PHE A 285 -1.02 17.44 38.80
C PHE A 285 -0.17 17.22 40.06
N GLU A 286 -0.45 17.94 41.14
CA GLU A 286 0.24 17.80 42.43
C GLU A 286 0.00 16.43 43.08
N LYS A 287 -1.15 15.80 42.81
CA LYS A 287 -1.51 14.46 43.33
C LYS A 287 -1.02 13.30 42.45
N LEU A 288 -0.59 13.61 41.23
CA LEU A 288 -0.07 12.64 40.27
C LEU A 288 1.31 12.15 40.74
N HIS A 289 1.34 10.97 41.37
CA HIS A 289 2.59 10.30 41.65
C HIS A 289 3.18 9.81 40.33
N PRO A 290 4.44 10.14 39.99
CA PRO A 290 5.07 9.55 38.82
C PRO A 290 5.08 8.03 39.02
N ILE A 291 4.49 7.29 38.09
CA ILE A 291 4.72 5.84 38.00
C ILE A 291 6.23 5.69 37.92
N PRO A 292 6.89 4.90 38.79
CA PRO A 292 8.31 4.63 38.69
C PRO A 292 8.55 3.74 37.46
N GLY A 293 8.49 4.37 36.28
CA GLY A 293 8.82 3.79 35.00
C GLY A 293 10.24 4.22 34.66
N GLY A 294 11.16 3.26 34.66
CA GLY A 294 12.48 3.45 34.08
C GLY A 294 12.36 3.67 32.57
N CYS A 295 12.05 4.90 32.15
CA CYS A 295 12.04 5.32 30.74
C CYS A 295 12.50 6.77 30.65
N GLY A 296 13.74 6.99 31.08
CA GLY A 296 14.58 8.08 30.61
C GLY A 296 15.85 7.45 30.08
N THR A 297 15.82 6.91 28.86
CA THR A 297 17.01 6.36 28.21
C THR A 297 17.93 7.52 27.83
N ARG A 298 18.69 8.03 28.80
CA ARG A 298 19.87 8.87 28.53
C ARG A 298 20.81 8.02 27.67
N TYR A 299 21.12 8.51 26.47
CA TYR A 299 21.99 7.88 25.46
C TYR A 299 23.30 7.30 26.02
N GLY A 300 23.82 7.81 27.14
CA GLY A 300 25.05 7.32 27.77
C GLY A 300 24.96 5.95 28.49
N HIS A 301 23.77 5.45 28.82
CA HIS A 301 23.63 4.23 29.63
C HIS A 301 23.35 2.94 28.83
N VAL A 302 23.03 3.04 27.53
CA VAL A 302 22.76 1.86 26.68
C VAL A 302 24.04 1.08 26.37
N VAL A 303 25.19 1.75 26.32
CA VAL A 303 26.49 1.13 26.00
C VAL A 303 27.10 0.39 27.20
N VAL A 304 26.75 0.76 28.43
CA VAL A 304 27.40 0.20 29.64
C VAL A 304 26.63 -1.00 30.22
N ARG A 305 25.35 -1.21 29.86
CA ARG A 305 24.54 -2.34 30.37
C ARG A 305 24.30 -3.48 29.38
N CYS A 306 24.63 -3.31 28.10
CA CYS A 306 24.68 -4.46 27.21
C CYS A 306 26.04 -5.12 27.39
N GLY A 307 26.10 -6.14 28.25
CA GLY A 307 27.18 -7.12 28.29
C GLY A 307 27.20 -7.95 27.00
N SER A 308 27.45 -7.29 25.87
CA SER A 308 27.59 -7.91 24.56
C SER A 308 28.95 -8.59 24.52
N THR A 309 29.00 -9.85 24.97
CA THR A 309 30.09 -10.75 24.60
C THR A 309 29.91 -11.14 23.14
N THR A 310 30.75 -10.62 22.26
CA THR A 310 31.00 -11.24 20.95
C THR A 310 31.77 -12.53 21.19
N VAL A 311 31.05 -13.63 21.39
CA VAL A 311 31.63 -14.96 21.23
C VAL A 311 31.62 -15.28 19.74
N GLU A 312 32.73 -14.97 19.07
CA GLU A 312 33.20 -15.81 17.98
C GLU A 312 33.83 -17.05 18.65
N ALA A 313 33.29 -18.21 18.31
CA ALA A 313 33.85 -19.50 18.72
C ALA A 313 35.07 -19.80 17.82
N GLU A 314 36.19 -20.12 18.46
CA GLU A 314 37.21 -21.02 17.90
C GLU A 314 36.75 -22.48 18.03
#